data_AF-A0A945QYI1-F1
#
_entry.id   AF-A0A945QYI1-F1
#
_cell.length_a   1.000
_cell.length_b   1.000
_cell.length_c   1.000
_cell.angle_alpha   90.00
_cell.angle_beta   90.00
_cell.angle_gamma   90.00
#
_symmetry.space_group_name_H-M   'P 1'
#
loop_
_entity.id
_entity.type
_entity.pdbx_description
1 polymer ?
#
loop_
_entity_poly.entity_id
_entity_poly.type
_entity_poly.pdbx_seq_one_letter_code
_entity_poly.pdbx_strand_id
1 'polypeptide(L)' 'LGTAHPAKFLDAVESAVGQRPDLPPRLASLMDLPERMESLPNDLATVQGFIQTRAKILVEKA' A
#
# COMPACT_ATOMS: atom_id res chain seq x y z
N LEU A 1 -11.11 0.16 21.26
CA LEU A 1 -10.95 0.16 19.79
C LEU A 1 -9.49 0.46 19.49
N GLY A 2 -8.74 -0.50 18.94
CA GLY A 2 -7.41 -0.22 18.37
C GLY A 2 -7.55 0.01 16.87
N THR A 3 -7.22 1.20 16.37
CA THR A 3 -7.47 1.62 14.99
C THR A 3 -6.42 1.10 13.99
N ALA A 4 -5.27 0.66 14.50
CA ALA A 4 -4.16 0.15 13.69
C ALA A 4 -3.30 -0.84 14.49
N HIS A 5 -2.56 -1.69 13.77
CA HIS A 5 -1.57 -2.62 14.35
C HIS A 5 -0.25 -1.87 14.63
N PRO A 6 0.46 -2.13 15.75
CA PRO A 6 1.73 -1.47 16.08
C PRO A 6 2.79 -1.51 14.98
N ALA A 7 2.90 -2.63 14.26
CA ALA A 7 3.81 -2.79 13.13
C ALA A 7 3.59 -1.80 11.97
N LYS A 8 2.47 -1.05 11.94
CA LYS A 8 2.30 0.08 11.00
C LYS A 8 3.11 1.32 11.37
N PHE A 9 3.59 1.42 12.60
CA PHE A 9 4.28 2.58 13.15
C PHE A 9 5.54 2.15 13.92
N LEU A 10 6.40 1.35 13.29
CA LEU A 10 7.53 0.67 13.96
C LEU A 10 8.39 1.64 14.78
N ASP A 11 8.80 2.75 14.18
CA ASP A 11 9.73 3.68 14.82
C ASP A 11 9.09 4.44 15.99
N ALA A 12 7.81 4.81 15.85
CA ALA A 12 7.07 5.49 16.93
C ALA A 12 6.83 4.55 18.12
N VAL A 13 6.52 3.28 17.86
CA VAL A 13 6.33 2.27 18.89
C VAL A 13 7.65 1.96 19.59
N GLU A 14 8.72 1.72 18.82
CA GLU A 14 10.05 1.44 19.38
C GLU A 14 10.56 2.61 20.24
N SER A 15 10.39 3.85 19.79
CA SER A 15 10.75 5.03 20.59
C SER A 15 9.97 5.13 21.90
N ALA A 16 8.72 4.65 21.94
CA ALA A 16 7.86 4.79 23.11
C ALA A 16 8.06 3.67 24.14
N VAL A 17 8.27 2.43 23.68
CA VAL A 17 8.30 1.24 24.55
C VAL A 17 9.63 0.50 24.53
N GLY A 18 10.62 0.94 23.74
CA GLY A 18 11.94 0.34 23.65
C GLY A 18 11.98 -1.03 22.94
N GLN A 19 10.86 -1.46 22.37
CA GLN A 19 10.74 -2.72 21.63
C GLN A 19 10.21 -2.45 20.23
N ARG A 20 10.91 -2.96 19.23
CA ARG A 20 10.47 -2.92 17.83
C ARG A 20 9.39 -4.00 17.62
N PRO A 21 8.17 -3.63 17.19
CA PRO A 21 7.09 -4.60 16.99
C PRO A 21 7.34 -5.46 15.75
N ASP A 22 7.21 -6.77 15.89
CA ASP A 22 7.30 -7.71 14.77
C ASP A 22 6.07 -7.64 13.85
N LEU A 23 6.26 -8.04 12.60
CA LEU A 23 5.14 -8.30 11.69
C LEU A 23 4.33 -9.50 12.17
N PRO A 24 2.99 -9.46 12.05
CA PRO A 24 2.17 -10.64 12.29
C PRO A 24 2.63 -11.82 11.41
N PRO A 25 2.58 -13.08 11.90
CA PRO A 25 3.07 -14.24 11.13
C PRO A 25 2.48 -14.38 9.72
N ARG A 26 1.20 -14.01 9.53
CA ARG A 26 0.54 -14.01 8.22
C ARG A 26 1.14 -13.03 7.21
N LEU A 27 1.92 -12.05 7.67
CA LEU A 27 2.57 -11.02 6.86
C LEU A 27 4.10 -11.11 6.95
N ALA A 28 4.66 -12.21 7.46
CA ALA A 28 6.10 -12.33 7.70
C ALA A 28 6.93 -12.13 6.41
N SER A 29 6.43 -12.59 5.26
CA SER A 29 7.09 -12.44 3.97
C SER A 29 6.75 -11.14 3.23
N LEU A 30 5.90 -10.27 3.80
CA LEU A 30 5.35 -9.11 3.08
C LEU A 30 6.45 -8.18 2.55
N MET A 31 7.53 -7.99 3.31
CA MET A 31 8.63 -7.09 2.95
C MET A 31 9.54 -7.66 1.85
N ASP A 32 9.45 -8.96 1.58
CA ASP A 32 10.30 -9.64 0.58
C ASP A 32 9.59 -9.78 -0.79
N LEU A 33 8.31 -9.44 -0.87
CA LEU A 33 7.52 -9.56 -2.10
C LEU A 33 7.87 -8.41 -3.07
N PRO A 34 7.89 -8.68 -4.39
CA PRO A 34 8.08 -7.64 -5.38
C PRO A 34 6.90 -6.66 -5.38
N GLU A 35 7.20 -5.37 -5.36
CA GLU A 35 6.19 -4.33 -5.52
C GLU A 35 5.74 -4.22 -6.99
N ARG A 36 4.44 -4.03 -7.20
CA ARG A 36 3.85 -3.75 -8.52
C ARG A 36 3.13 -2.42 -8.48
N MET A 37 3.81 -1.37 -8.93
CA MET A 37 3.28 -0.02 -9.01
C MET A 37 3.74 0.71 -10.28
N GLU A 38 3.02 1.75 -10.66
CA GLU A 38 3.38 2.65 -11.76
C GLU A 38 3.26 4.08 -11.24
N SER A 39 4.33 4.87 -11.38
CA SER A 39 4.34 6.27 -10.93
C SER A 39 3.71 7.15 -12.01
N LEU A 40 2.77 8.00 -11.62
CA LEU A 40 2.09 8.94 -12.50
C LEU A 40 2.38 10.38 -12.05
N PRO A 41 2.47 11.33 -13.00
CA PRO A 41 2.42 12.75 -12.69
C PRO A 41 1.18 13.10 -11.86
N ASN A 42 1.30 14.12 -11.00
CA ASN A 42 0.16 14.70 -10.30
C ASN A 42 -0.68 15.55 -11.27
N ASP A 43 -1.29 14.89 -12.25
CA ASP A 43 -2.13 15.47 -13.29
C ASP A 43 -3.40 14.64 -13.44
N LEU A 44 -4.55 15.33 -13.41
CA LEU A 44 -5.86 14.69 -13.40
C LEU A 44 -6.12 13.89 -14.68
N ALA A 45 -5.81 14.47 -15.85
CA ALA A 45 -6.07 13.84 -17.13
C ALA A 45 -5.25 12.55 -17.28
N THR A 46 -3.99 12.58 -16.84
CA THR A 46 -3.09 11.43 -16.84
C THR A 46 -3.63 10.28 -15.98
N VAL A 47 -4.07 10.55 -14.76
CA VAL A 47 -4.64 9.53 -13.87
C VAL A 47 -5.94 8.95 -14.44
N GLN A 48 -6.82 9.80 -14.99
CA GLN A 48 -8.07 9.35 -15.61
C GLN A 48 -7.81 8.43 -16.82
N GLY A 49 -6.90 8.80 -17.72
CA GLY A 49 -6.52 7.97 -18.86
C GLY A 49 -5.91 6.63 -18.43
N PHE A 50 -5.05 6.65 -17.40
CA PHE A 50 -4.48 5.43 -16.84
C PHE A 50 -5.56 4.44 -16.35
N ILE A 51 -6.57 4.94 -15.64
CA ILE A 51 -7.70 4.13 -15.15
C ILE A 51 -8.50 3.56 -16.32
N GLN A 52 -8.84 4.38 -17.32
CA GLN A 52 -9.65 3.98 -18.46
C GLN A 52 -9.03 2.81 -19.25
N THR A 53 -7.70 2.81 -19.42
CA THR A 53 -6.99 1.74 -20.15
C THR A 53 -6.92 0.40 -19.41
N ARG A 54 -7.12 0.38 -18.08
CA ARG A 54 -6.93 -0.82 -17.23
C ARG A 54 -8.22 -1.33 -16.60
N ALA A 55 -9.25 -0.49 -16.49
CA ALA A 55 -10.54 -0.87 -15.93
C ALA A 55 -11.33 -1.70 -16.94
N LYS A 56 -11.42 -3.02 -16.69
CA LYS A 56 -12.13 -3.98 -17.56
C LYS A 56 -13.57 -3.54 -17.91
N ILE A 57 -14.28 -2.96 -16.94
CA ILE A 57 -15.66 -2.47 -17.12
C ILE A 57 -15.79 -1.31 -18.12
N LEU A 58 -14.69 -0.58 -18.38
CA LEU A 58 -14.65 0.53 -19.33
C LEU A 58 -14.16 0.09 -20.71
N VAL A 59 -13.31 -0.94 -20.77
CA VAL A 59 -12.77 -1.48 -22.03
C VAL A 59 -13.82 -2.28 -22.81
N GLU A 60 -14.69 -3.03 -22.14
CA GLU A 60 -15.71 -3.88 -22.81
C GLU A 60 -16.95 -3.11 -23.32
N LYS A 61 -17.07 -1.82 -22.99
CA LYS A 61 -18.19 -0.96 -23.42
C LYS A 61 -17.88 -0.09 -24.65
N ALA A 62 -16.65 -0.10 -25.14
CA ALA A 62 -16.20 0.63 -26.33
C ALA A 62 -16.11 -0.31 -27.53
#